data_AF-A0A834JUC8-F1
#
_entry.id   AF-A0A834JUC8-F1
#
_cell.length_a   1.000
_cell.length_b   1.000
_cell.length_c   1.000
_cell.angle_alpha   90.00
_cell.angle_beta   90.00
_cell.angle_gamma   90.00
#
_symmetry.space_group_name_H-M   'P 1'
#
loop_
_entity.id
_entity.type
_entity.pdbx_description
1 polymer ?
#
loop_
_entity_poly.entity_id
_entity_poly.type
_entity_poly.pdbx_seq_one_letter_code
_entity_poly.pdbx_strand_id
1 'polypeptide(L)'
;MKLNCNVEVNNRMHNLTNLSIRKKSQRGYLVIGRQSIKNDELYILLQTEQNKCGTKYKVNDNIEMIFVKFIENGKATIRIKEPPHDLIIQSDAIPLKSFIHVLKLASSKKVHLSTLAISNLNGKKISNTQKTKITVKKNSEYPTLQVLDLSNNQITSLPKDLGSLPHLQQLILSQNQLGKAAISKWIWLDQNNIRNTLCLLDLSCNFLTEIPEKIGKLNALVNLKLSCNSLIYLPQSMGNLISLKYLDLSQNSLQFLPGSMRKLRLLEIDVSGNSFSTTKPYYESIMQLPSLVECAARIFLKTRTNYNASLIPNTLVKYLDSAKYCVCGTACFQYFLRKPLCFNLNSTICSVKFSNDSTVPYDCFFCTLHCFRFYSKVMS
;
A
#
# COMPACT_ATOMS: atom_id res chain seq x y z
N MET A 1 -13.17 30.68 -2.93
CA MET A 1 -13.26 29.48 -2.06
C MET A 1 -13.31 28.23 -2.94
N LYS A 2 -12.67 27.11 -2.54
CA LYS A 2 -12.66 25.84 -3.28
C LYS A 2 -13.28 24.72 -2.42
N LEU A 3 -14.14 23.89 -3.02
CA LEU A 3 -14.78 22.73 -2.40
C LEU A 3 -14.50 21.47 -3.24
N ASN A 4 -13.87 20.45 -2.65
CA ASN A 4 -13.75 19.13 -3.27
C ASN A 4 -15.03 18.33 -3.04
N CYS A 5 -15.60 17.74 -4.08
CA CYS A 5 -16.90 17.09 -3.99
C CYS A 5 -17.12 16.05 -5.09
N ASN A 6 -18.09 15.17 -4.88
CA ASN A 6 -18.74 14.44 -5.95
C ASN A 6 -19.93 15.26 -6.45
N VAL A 7 -20.01 15.48 -7.76
CA VAL A 7 -21.05 16.31 -8.38
C VAL A 7 -21.73 15.54 -9.49
N GLU A 8 -23.05 15.54 -9.47
CA GLU A 8 -23.90 15.15 -10.59
C GLU A 8 -24.54 16.42 -11.17
N VAL A 9 -24.50 16.56 -12.50
CA VAL A 9 -25.09 17.70 -13.22
C VAL A 9 -26.30 17.18 -13.98
N ASN A 10 -27.49 17.55 -13.52
CA ASN A 10 -28.73 17.23 -14.19
C ASN A 10 -29.16 18.41 -15.07
N ASN A 11 -29.31 18.19 -16.38
CA ASN A 11 -29.79 19.20 -17.31
C ASN A 11 -31.31 19.09 -17.43
N ARG A 12 -32.03 20.12 -16.95
CA ARG A 12 -33.50 20.12 -16.90
C ARG A 12 -34.16 20.16 -18.29
N MET A 13 -33.45 20.59 -19.34
CA MET A 13 -33.96 20.58 -20.72
C MET A 13 -34.01 19.18 -21.35
N HIS A 14 -33.10 18.28 -20.95
CA HIS A 14 -33.01 16.93 -21.53
C HIS A 14 -33.99 15.92 -20.91
N ASN A 15 -34.68 16.27 -19.81
CA ASN A 15 -35.69 15.41 -19.18
C ASN A 15 -37.07 15.49 -19.86
N LEU A 16 -37.22 16.29 -20.93
CA LEU A 16 -38.44 16.36 -21.74
C LEU A 16 -38.53 15.21 -22.77
N THR A 17 -37.42 14.54 -23.06
CA THR A 17 -37.40 13.28 -23.82
C THR A 17 -37.17 12.15 -22.83
N ASN A 18 -38.03 11.12 -22.80
CA ASN A 18 -38.05 10.03 -21.82
C ASN A 18 -36.80 9.10 -21.80
N LEU A 19 -35.63 9.59 -22.18
CA LEU A 19 -34.34 8.92 -22.09
C LEU A 19 -33.54 9.51 -20.93
N SER A 20 -33.92 9.17 -19.69
CA SER A 20 -33.18 9.57 -18.50
C SER A 20 -31.83 8.85 -18.42
N ILE A 21 -30.82 9.32 -19.14
CA ILE A 21 -29.43 8.93 -18.92
C ILE A 21 -28.99 9.58 -17.62
N ARG A 22 -29.24 8.93 -16.47
CA ARG A 22 -28.67 9.34 -15.19
C ARG A 22 -27.15 9.36 -15.33
N LYS A 23 -26.55 10.55 -15.45
CA LYS A 23 -25.10 10.70 -15.48
C LYS A 23 -24.57 10.32 -14.10
N LYS A 24 -23.67 9.33 -14.05
CA LYS A 24 -23.01 8.92 -12.80
C LYS A 24 -22.33 10.13 -12.15
N SER A 25 -22.47 10.25 -10.83
CA SER A 25 -21.77 11.24 -10.03
C SER A 25 -20.26 11.20 -10.28
N GLN A 26 -19.63 12.36 -10.44
CA GLN A 26 -18.22 12.47 -10.79
C GLN A 26 -17.45 13.21 -9.71
N ARG A 27 -16.23 12.78 -9.45
CA ARG A 27 -15.32 13.52 -8.57
C ARG A 27 -14.90 14.82 -9.27
N GLY A 28 -14.93 15.92 -8.51
CA GLY A 28 -14.61 17.23 -9.02
C GLY A 28 -14.38 18.24 -7.91
N TYR A 29 -14.32 19.51 -8.29
CA TYR A 29 -14.34 20.60 -7.33
C TYR A 29 -15.12 21.79 -7.86
N LEU A 30 -15.70 22.52 -6.92
CA LEU A 30 -16.41 23.78 -7.15
C LEU A 30 -15.57 24.94 -6.62
N VAL A 31 -15.41 25.99 -7.42
CA VAL A 31 -14.71 27.21 -7.02
C VAL A 31 -15.63 28.40 -7.19
N ILE A 32 -15.75 29.23 -6.15
CA ILE A 32 -16.37 30.55 -6.23
C ILE A 32 -15.26 31.60 -6.33
N GLY A 33 -15.31 32.44 -7.37
CA GLY A 33 -14.35 33.51 -7.59
C GLY A 33 -14.74 34.47 -8.73
N ARG A 34 -13.87 35.45 -8.99
CA ARG A 34 -13.99 36.40 -10.12
C ARG A 34 -13.08 36.05 -11.28
N GLN A 35 -13.50 36.45 -12.49
CA GLN A 35 -12.69 36.30 -13.70
C GLN A 35 -11.67 37.44 -13.90
N SER A 36 -11.96 38.65 -13.42
CA SER A 36 -11.08 39.82 -13.52
C SER A 36 -11.36 40.79 -12.37
N ILE A 37 -10.39 41.64 -12.05
CA ILE A 37 -10.53 42.74 -11.08
C ILE A 37 -11.51 43.81 -11.61
N LYS A 38 -11.59 43.96 -12.95
CA LYS A 38 -12.44 44.96 -13.61
C LYS A 38 -13.91 44.55 -13.72
N ASN A 39 -14.23 43.27 -13.47
CA ASN A 39 -15.57 42.74 -13.63
C ASN A 39 -16.05 42.15 -12.30
N ASP A 40 -17.06 42.79 -11.70
CA ASP A 40 -17.62 42.42 -10.39
C ASP A 40 -18.50 41.15 -10.41
N GLU A 41 -18.61 40.50 -11.57
CA GLU A 41 -19.33 39.25 -11.72
C GLU A 41 -18.65 38.05 -11.03
N LEU A 42 -19.42 37.34 -10.23
CA LEU A 42 -19.01 36.10 -9.57
C LEU A 42 -19.44 34.88 -10.37
N TYR A 43 -18.56 33.89 -10.41
CA TYR A 43 -18.79 32.63 -11.09
C TYR A 43 -18.53 31.44 -10.16
N ILE A 44 -19.34 30.39 -10.32
CA ILE A 44 -19.02 29.04 -9.88
C ILE A 44 -18.33 28.34 -11.06
N LEU A 45 -17.10 27.87 -10.85
CA LEU A 45 -16.42 26.98 -11.78
C LEU A 45 -16.55 25.54 -11.26
N LEU A 46 -17.21 24.70 -12.05
CA LEU A 46 -17.26 23.25 -11.84
C LEU A 46 -16.21 22.59 -12.74
N GLN A 47 -15.21 21.96 -12.15
CA GLN A 47 -14.27 21.10 -12.87
C GLN A 47 -14.46 19.65 -12.43
N THR A 48 -14.60 18.76 -13.40
CA THR A 48 -14.68 17.30 -13.19
C THR A 48 -13.56 16.61 -13.97
N GLU A 49 -13.35 15.31 -13.71
CA GLU A 49 -12.37 14.52 -14.46
C GLU A 49 -12.66 14.47 -15.96
N GLN A 50 -13.95 14.46 -16.33
CA GLN A 50 -14.39 14.44 -17.72
C GLN A 50 -14.39 15.83 -18.37
N ASN A 51 -14.64 16.89 -17.60
CA ASN A 51 -14.57 18.27 -18.07
C ASN A 51 -13.43 19.03 -17.37
N LYS A 52 -12.21 18.82 -17.87
CA LYS A 52 -10.98 19.43 -17.33
C LYS A 52 -10.91 20.95 -17.54
N CYS A 53 -11.53 21.47 -18.60
CA CYS A 53 -11.62 22.91 -18.85
C CYS A 53 -12.57 23.61 -17.87
N GLY A 54 -13.55 22.86 -17.35
CA GLY A 54 -14.53 23.31 -16.37
C GLY A 54 -15.71 24.04 -17.00
N THR A 55 -16.88 23.93 -16.37
CA THR A 55 -18.08 24.69 -16.72
C THR A 55 -18.22 25.87 -15.78
N LYS A 56 -18.40 27.06 -16.33
CA LYS A 56 -18.64 28.29 -15.56
C LYS A 56 -20.12 28.56 -15.47
N TYR A 57 -20.57 28.89 -14.26
CA TYR A 57 -21.94 29.31 -13.98
C TYR A 57 -21.90 30.68 -13.33
N LYS A 58 -22.57 31.66 -13.91
CA LYS A 58 -22.71 32.98 -13.28
C LYS A 58 -23.46 32.81 -11.95
N VAL A 59 -23.05 33.52 -10.91
CA VAL A 59 -23.68 33.49 -9.57
C VAL A 59 -24.73 34.58 -9.47
N ASN A 60 -24.37 35.81 -9.88
CA ASN A 60 -25.25 36.97 -9.83
C ASN A 60 -26.50 36.72 -10.68
N ASP A 61 -27.67 36.82 -10.05
CA ASP A 61 -29.01 36.75 -10.66
C ASP A 61 -29.37 35.41 -11.35
N ASN A 62 -28.48 34.40 -11.27
CA ASN A 62 -28.57 33.13 -12.00
C ASN A 62 -28.71 31.87 -11.12
N ILE A 63 -28.67 32.03 -9.79
CA ILE A 63 -29.05 30.95 -8.86
C ILE A 63 -30.55 31.05 -8.62
N GLU A 64 -31.28 29.99 -8.94
CA GLU A 64 -32.73 29.91 -8.74
C GLU A 64 -33.05 29.52 -7.29
N MET A 65 -32.44 28.44 -6.81
CA MET A 65 -32.63 27.92 -5.45
C MET A 65 -31.42 27.11 -4.97
N ILE A 66 -31.24 27.05 -3.65
CA ILE A 66 -30.22 26.22 -3.00
C ILE A 66 -30.91 25.29 -1.98
N PHE A 67 -30.91 24.00 -2.26
CA PHE A 67 -31.49 22.98 -1.40
C PHE A 67 -30.46 22.44 -0.41
N VAL A 68 -30.72 22.60 0.88
CA VAL A 68 -29.78 22.27 1.98
C VAL A 68 -30.38 21.33 3.04
N LYS A 69 -31.52 20.68 2.75
CA LYS A 69 -32.23 19.81 3.70
C LYS A 69 -31.33 18.73 4.32
N PHE A 70 -30.34 18.25 3.58
CA PHE A 70 -29.44 17.16 3.97
C PHE A 70 -27.98 17.62 4.12
N ILE A 71 -27.77 18.90 4.45
CA ILE A 71 -26.41 19.47 4.53
C ILE A 71 -25.58 18.86 5.66
N GLU A 72 -26.22 18.39 6.74
CA GLU A 72 -25.58 17.62 7.82
C GLU A 72 -24.98 16.30 7.32
N ASN A 73 -25.63 15.67 6.33
CA ASN A 73 -25.14 14.47 5.67
C ASN A 73 -24.18 14.77 4.51
N GLY A 74 -23.74 16.03 4.37
CA GLY A 74 -22.81 16.43 3.31
C GLY A 74 -23.46 16.50 1.92
N LYS A 75 -24.78 16.72 1.83
CA LYS A 75 -25.51 16.80 0.56
C LYS A 75 -26.19 18.16 0.37
N ALA A 76 -26.04 18.74 -0.82
CA ALA A 76 -26.74 19.96 -1.22
C ALA A 76 -27.01 19.97 -2.73
N THR A 77 -28.02 20.72 -3.16
CA THR A 77 -28.30 20.93 -4.59
C THR A 77 -28.36 22.42 -4.89
N ILE A 78 -27.61 22.87 -5.89
CA ILE A 78 -27.66 24.25 -6.39
C ILE A 78 -28.37 24.24 -7.73
N ARG A 79 -29.50 24.94 -7.81
CA ARG A 79 -30.28 25.07 -9.05
C ARG A 79 -29.94 26.37 -9.76
N ILE A 80 -29.57 26.23 -11.03
CA ILE A 80 -29.07 27.32 -11.88
C ILE A 80 -30.12 27.61 -12.95
N LYS A 81 -30.41 28.90 -13.19
CA LYS A 81 -31.39 29.34 -14.20
C LYS A 81 -30.85 29.09 -15.61
N GLU A 82 -29.65 29.58 -15.90
CA GLU A 82 -29.00 29.47 -17.22
C GLU A 82 -27.52 29.05 -17.11
N PRO A 83 -27.12 27.94 -17.75
CA PRO A 83 -27.99 26.90 -18.30
C PRO A 83 -28.83 26.24 -17.18
N PRO A 84 -30.01 25.67 -17.50
CA PRO A 84 -30.96 25.14 -16.53
C PRO A 84 -30.48 23.82 -15.90
N HIS A 85 -29.42 23.90 -15.10
CA HIS A 85 -28.74 22.78 -14.47
C HIS A 85 -29.02 22.70 -12.97
N ASP A 86 -29.22 21.49 -12.47
CA ASP A 86 -29.17 21.17 -11.05
C ASP A 86 -27.81 20.55 -10.73
N LEU A 87 -27.01 21.23 -9.92
CA LEU A 87 -25.73 20.72 -9.40
C LEU A 87 -25.99 19.99 -8.09
N ILE A 88 -25.99 18.66 -8.13
CA ILE A 88 -26.19 17.79 -6.96
C ILE A 88 -24.82 17.46 -6.38
N ILE A 89 -24.57 17.89 -5.14
CA ILE A 89 -23.24 17.90 -4.52
C ILE A 89 -23.22 16.96 -3.31
N GLN A 90 -22.18 16.13 -3.23
CA GLN A 90 -21.84 15.35 -2.05
C GLN A 90 -20.39 15.63 -1.64
N SER A 91 -20.17 16.04 -0.39
CA SER A 91 -18.87 16.39 0.19
C SER A 91 -18.90 16.20 1.72
N ASP A 92 -17.79 16.46 2.40
CA ASP A 92 -17.77 16.52 3.86
C ASP A 92 -18.67 17.68 4.34
N ALA A 93 -19.43 17.47 5.42
CA ALA A 93 -20.46 18.40 5.87
C ALA A 93 -19.89 19.79 6.22
N ILE A 94 -18.74 19.86 6.89
CA ILE A 94 -18.12 21.11 7.34
C ILE A 94 -17.72 22.02 6.16
N PRO A 95 -16.89 21.59 5.20
CA PRO A 95 -16.52 22.43 4.06
C PRO A 95 -17.71 22.74 3.16
N LEU A 96 -18.71 21.85 3.06
CA LEU A 96 -19.94 22.11 2.30
C LEU A 96 -20.78 23.22 2.93
N LYS A 97 -20.98 23.20 4.26
CA LYS A 97 -21.68 24.28 4.98
C LYS A 97 -21.02 25.64 4.75
N SER A 98 -19.70 25.70 4.91
CA SER A 98 -18.93 26.91 4.65
C SER A 98 -19.06 27.38 3.20
N PHE A 99 -19.02 26.46 2.24
CA PHE A 99 -19.16 26.79 0.81
C PHE A 99 -20.53 27.37 0.48
N ILE A 100 -21.60 26.74 0.98
CA ILE A 100 -22.97 27.20 0.77
C ILE A 100 -23.21 28.55 1.47
N HIS A 101 -22.64 28.76 2.65
CA HIS A 101 -22.72 30.05 3.34
C HIS A 101 -22.10 31.17 2.50
N VAL A 102 -20.87 30.98 1.99
CA VAL A 102 -20.21 31.93 1.10
C VAL A 102 -21.00 32.15 -0.19
N LEU A 103 -21.60 31.09 -0.75
CA LEU A 103 -22.41 31.21 -1.96
C LEU A 103 -23.68 32.04 -1.73
N LYS A 104 -24.37 31.85 -0.59
CA LYS A 104 -25.56 32.63 -0.22
C LYS A 104 -25.20 34.10 -0.04
N LEU A 105 -24.08 34.39 0.64
CA LEU A 105 -23.59 35.76 0.79
C LEU A 105 -23.28 36.38 -0.57
N ALA A 106 -22.57 35.65 -1.44
CA ALA A 106 -22.24 36.08 -2.80
C ALA A 106 -23.49 36.35 -3.65
N SER A 107 -24.50 35.48 -3.58
CA SER A 107 -25.76 35.65 -4.30
C SER A 107 -26.58 36.84 -3.80
N SER A 108 -26.50 37.16 -2.51
CA SER A 108 -27.21 38.28 -1.88
C SER A 108 -26.56 39.66 -2.08
N LYS A 109 -25.46 39.77 -2.84
CA LYS A 109 -24.65 41.00 -3.06
C LYS A 109 -24.14 41.67 -1.77
N LYS A 110 -24.17 40.98 -0.62
CA LYS A 110 -23.71 41.48 0.70
C LYS A 110 -22.21 41.29 0.96
N VAL A 111 -21.44 40.85 -0.03
CA VAL A 111 -20.00 40.56 0.14
C VAL A 111 -19.17 41.72 -0.40
N HIS A 112 -18.27 42.26 0.43
CA HIS A 112 -17.28 43.23 -0.02
C HIS A 112 -16.31 42.54 -0.98
N LEU A 113 -16.47 42.87 -2.26
CA LEU A 113 -15.85 42.18 -3.37
C LEU A 113 -14.29 42.18 -3.27
N SER A 114 -13.68 43.16 -2.63
CA SER A 114 -12.22 43.20 -2.39
C SER A 114 -11.66 42.05 -1.52
N THR A 115 -12.49 41.31 -0.76
CA THR A 115 -12.05 40.20 0.11
C THR A 115 -12.01 38.83 -0.57
N LEU A 116 -12.54 38.73 -1.80
CA LEU A 116 -12.59 37.47 -2.54
C LEU A 116 -11.35 37.30 -3.42
N ALA A 117 -10.68 36.16 -3.29
CA ALA A 117 -9.49 35.82 -4.09
C ALA A 117 -9.77 35.85 -5.59
N ILE A 118 -8.88 36.50 -6.35
CA ILE A 118 -8.87 36.49 -7.82
C ILE A 118 -8.39 35.11 -8.27
N SER A 119 -9.28 34.33 -8.87
CA SER A 119 -8.95 33.00 -9.38
C SER A 119 -8.74 33.08 -10.88
N ASN A 120 -7.58 32.65 -11.38
CA ASN A 120 -7.40 32.40 -12.81
C ASN A 120 -8.32 31.23 -13.21
N LEU A 121 -9.51 31.55 -13.75
CA LEU A 121 -10.55 30.60 -14.14
C LEU A 121 -10.25 29.89 -15.46
N ASN A 122 -9.04 30.05 -16.01
CA ASN A 122 -8.55 29.18 -17.08
C ASN A 122 -8.25 27.82 -16.47
N GLY A 123 -8.85 26.77 -17.01
CA GLY A 123 -8.68 25.41 -16.53
C GLY A 123 -7.21 25.03 -16.46
N LYS A 124 -6.59 25.13 -15.28
CA LYS A 124 -5.27 24.56 -15.06
C LYS A 124 -5.38 23.07 -15.34
N LYS A 125 -4.46 22.51 -16.15
CA LYS A 125 -4.29 21.06 -16.26
C LYS A 125 -4.20 20.51 -14.84
N ILE A 126 -5.26 19.85 -14.39
CA ILE A 126 -5.25 19.11 -13.14
C ILE A 126 -4.29 17.95 -13.42
N SER A 127 -3.05 18.08 -12.95
CA SER A 127 -2.24 16.88 -12.77
C SER A 127 -3.00 16.03 -11.77
N ASN A 128 -3.43 14.86 -12.23
CA ASN A 128 -4.05 13.86 -11.39
C ASN A 128 -2.96 13.28 -10.49
N THR A 129 -2.49 14.04 -9.50
CA THR A 129 -1.71 13.49 -8.42
C THR A 129 -2.66 13.32 -7.25
N GLN A 130 -3.39 12.18 -7.25
CA GLN A 130 -3.70 11.58 -5.96
C GLN A 130 -2.39 11.57 -5.15
N LYS A 131 -2.44 11.94 -3.88
CA LYS A 131 -1.22 11.98 -3.05
C LYS A 131 -0.69 10.55 -2.92
N THR A 132 0.20 10.15 -3.83
CA THR A 132 0.85 8.83 -3.87
C THR A 132 2.03 8.74 -2.90
N LYS A 133 2.42 9.88 -2.32
CA LYS A 133 3.57 10.03 -1.44
C LYS A 133 3.11 10.28 -0.01
N ILE A 134 3.41 9.34 0.85
CA ILE A 134 3.29 9.50 2.30
C ILE A 134 4.54 10.21 2.81
N THR A 135 4.34 11.15 3.73
CA THR A 135 5.41 11.86 4.44
C THR A 135 5.10 11.86 5.92
N VAL A 136 6.01 11.32 6.72
CA VAL A 136 5.99 11.48 8.18
C VAL A 136 6.87 12.69 8.49
N LYS A 137 6.29 13.75 9.08
CA LYS A 137 7.04 15.00 9.34
C LYS A 137 7.95 14.85 10.54
N LYS A 138 7.39 14.47 11.70
CA LYS A 138 8.11 14.22 12.94
C LYS A 138 7.46 13.05 13.67
N ASN A 139 8.25 12.12 14.17
CA ASN A 139 7.72 10.94 14.87
C ASN A 139 7.07 11.32 16.20
N SER A 140 7.53 12.41 16.84
CA SER A 140 6.96 12.94 18.08
C SER A 140 5.52 13.46 17.93
N GLU A 141 5.05 13.71 16.70
CA GLU A 141 3.65 14.08 16.44
C GLU A 141 2.69 12.87 16.49
N TYR A 142 3.22 11.64 16.50
CA TYR A 142 2.45 10.40 16.50
C TYR A 142 2.83 9.48 17.68
N PRO A 143 2.81 9.98 18.93
CA PRO A 143 3.30 9.23 20.09
C PRO A 143 2.40 8.07 20.50
N THR A 144 1.19 7.95 19.94
CA THR A 144 0.20 6.92 20.31
C THR A 144 -0.26 6.07 19.11
N LEU A 145 0.28 6.33 17.91
CA LEU A 145 -0.20 5.67 16.70
C LEU A 145 0.20 4.19 16.69
N GLN A 146 -0.78 3.32 16.91
CA GLN A 146 -0.61 1.87 16.92
C GLN A 146 -1.12 1.20 15.64
N VAL A 147 -2.22 1.71 15.08
CA VAL A 147 -2.84 1.16 13.87
C VAL A 147 -2.84 2.24 12.80
N LEU A 148 -2.27 1.91 11.64
CA LEU A 148 -2.27 2.78 10.47
C LEU A 148 -2.86 2.03 9.28
N ASP A 149 -4.07 2.42 8.90
CA ASP A 149 -4.74 1.93 7.70
C ASP A 149 -4.59 2.94 6.56
N LEU A 150 -3.98 2.48 5.47
CA LEU A 150 -3.76 3.22 4.24
C LEU A 150 -4.26 2.41 3.03
N SER A 151 -5.18 1.47 3.27
CA SER A 151 -5.76 0.65 2.22
C SER A 151 -6.48 1.48 1.15
N ASN A 152 -6.63 0.92 -0.04
CA ASN A 152 -7.40 1.51 -1.16
C ASN A 152 -6.84 2.87 -1.64
N ASN A 153 -5.53 2.97 -1.74
CA ASN A 153 -4.84 4.16 -2.22
C ASN A 153 -3.97 3.85 -3.46
N GLN A 154 -3.18 4.82 -3.90
CA GLN A 154 -2.24 4.67 -5.02
C GLN A 154 -0.78 4.78 -4.53
N ILE A 155 -0.51 4.27 -3.33
CA ILE A 155 0.81 4.38 -2.72
C ILE A 155 1.78 3.45 -3.43
N THR A 156 2.91 4.00 -3.86
CA THR A 156 3.98 3.25 -4.52
C THR A 156 5.20 3.05 -3.61
N SER A 157 5.36 3.86 -2.56
CA SER A 157 6.44 3.71 -1.58
C SER A 157 6.09 4.36 -0.26
N LEU A 158 6.75 3.91 0.81
CA LEU A 158 6.63 4.49 2.15
C LEU A 158 7.93 5.20 2.55
N PRO A 159 7.86 6.31 3.30
CA PRO A 159 9.04 7.04 3.76
C PRO A 159 9.79 6.25 4.85
N LYS A 160 11.11 6.44 4.94
CA LYS A 160 11.97 5.81 5.96
C LYS A 160 11.44 6.01 7.39
N ASP A 161 10.92 7.22 7.65
CA ASP A 161 10.53 7.68 8.99
C ASP A 161 9.29 6.93 9.53
N LEU A 162 8.51 6.29 8.64
CA LEU A 162 7.43 5.38 9.05
C LEU A 162 7.95 4.23 9.91
N GLY A 163 9.11 3.67 9.56
CA GLY A 163 9.72 2.57 10.31
C GLY A 163 10.29 3.01 11.67
N SER A 164 10.41 4.32 11.89
CA SER A 164 10.92 4.90 13.12
C SER A 164 9.80 5.28 14.10
N LEU A 165 8.53 5.03 13.75
CA LEU A 165 7.39 5.26 14.65
C LEU A 165 7.47 4.34 15.88
N PRO A 166 7.33 4.88 17.11
CA PRO A 166 7.66 4.15 18.34
C PRO A 166 6.64 3.07 18.73
N HIS A 167 5.38 3.21 18.33
CA HIS A 167 4.29 2.34 18.79
C HIS A 167 3.50 1.69 17.67
N LEU A 168 3.95 1.79 16.41
CA LEU A 168 3.19 1.24 15.28
C LEU A 168 3.19 -0.30 15.34
N GLN A 169 2.02 -0.88 15.53
CA GLN A 169 1.77 -2.30 15.68
C GLN A 169 1.06 -2.93 14.48
N GLN A 170 0.21 -2.18 13.80
CA GLN A 170 -0.56 -2.66 12.66
C GLN A 170 -0.44 -1.69 11.49
N LEU A 171 -0.03 -2.21 10.33
CA LEU A 171 0.12 -1.44 9.11
C LEU A 171 -0.67 -2.13 8.00
N ILE A 172 -1.77 -1.50 7.58
CA ILE A 172 -2.67 -2.02 6.54
C ILE A 172 -2.44 -1.21 5.27
N LEU A 173 -1.88 -1.86 4.25
CA LEU A 173 -1.51 -1.26 2.96
C LEU A 173 -2.24 -1.95 1.80
N SER A 174 -3.31 -2.70 2.07
CA SER A 174 -4.00 -3.48 1.05
C SER A 174 -4.54 -2.60 -0.09
N GLN A 175 -4.60 -3.13 -1.31
CA GLN A 175 -5.09 -2.40 -2.49
C GLN A 175 -4.33 -1.09 -2.76
N ASN A 176 -3.00 -1.22 -2.94
CA ASN A 176 -2.10 -0.13 -3.30
C ASN A 176 -1.23 -0.52 -4.51
N GLN A 177 -0.14 0.21 -4.78
CA GLN A 177 0.70 0.04 -5.97
C GLN A 177 2.18 -0.13 -5.62
N LEU A 178 2.50 -0.71 -4.46
CA LEU A 178 3.87 -0.88 -3.96
C LEU A 178 4.76 -1.71 -4.91
N GLY A 179 4.16 -2.61 -5.70
CA GLY A 179 4.87 -3.42 -6.69
C GLY A 179 5.30 -2.68 -7.96
N LYS A 180 4.66 -1.54 -8.27
CA LYS A 180 4.98 -0.74 -9.47
C LYS A 180 6.18 0.18 -9.30
N ALA A 181 6.65 0.40 -8.08
CA ALA A 181 7.79 1.27 -7.82
C ALA A 181 9.10 0.62 -8.25
N ALA A 182 9.88 1.33 -9.08
CA ALA A 182 11.18 0.86 -9.54
C ALA A 182 12.29 0.91 -8.46
N ILE A 183 12.18 1.80 -7.45
CA ILE A 183 13.26 2.08 -6.49
C ILE A 183 12.70 2.37 -5.08
N SER A 184 13.40 1.91 -4.04
CA SER A 184 13.22 2.29 -2.62
C SER A 184 11.86 2.00 -1.97
N LYS A 185 11.06 1.05 -2.49
CA LYS A 185 9.75 0.67 -1.90
C LYS A 185 9.82 0.21 -0.42
N TRP A 186 10.99 -0.26 0.05
CA TRP A 186 11.13 -0.94 1.34
C TRP A 186 12.03 -0.24 2.38
N ILE A 187 12.44 1.02 2.14
CA ILE A 187 13.41 1.72 3.01
C ILE A 187 12.95 1.87 4.48
N TRP A 188 11.64 1.85 4.71
CA TRP A 188 11.05 1.88 6.05
C TRP A 188 11.37 0.62 6.88
N LEU A 189 11.67 -0.52 6.25
CA LEU A 189 12.08 -1.76 6.95
C LEU A 189 13.50 -1.69 7.53
N ASP A 190 14.32 -0.73 7.10
CA ASP A 190 15.70 -0.60 7.59
C ASP A 190 15.74 -0.11 9.05
N GLN A 191 14.66 0.50 9.53
CA GLN A 191 14.56 1.06 10.87
C GLN A 191 14.46 -0.03 11.95
N ASN A 192 15.02 0.24 13.13
CA ASN A 192 15.05 -0.73 14.22
C ASN A 192 13.72 -0.82 14.99
N ASN A 193 12.97 0.28 15.12
CA ASN A 193 11.75 0.30 15.94
C ASN A 193 10.70 -0.67 15.39
N ILE A 194 10.38 -0.55 14.10
CA ILE A 194 9.35 -1.36 13.44
C ILE A 194 9.58 -2.87 13.55
N ARG A 195 10.84 -3.30 13.69
CA ARG A 195 11.22 -4.71 13.84
C ARG A 195 10.62 -5.36 15.07
N ASN A 196 10.46 -4.59 16.14
CA ASN A 196 10.02 -5.08 17.44
C ASN A 196 8.61 -4.62 17.82
N THR A 197 7.98 -3.76 17.01
CA THR A 197 6.63 -3.25 17.29
C THR A 197 5.57 -3.79 16.35
N LEU A 198 5.91 -4.03 15.08
CA LEU A 198 4.91 -4.38 14.06
C LEU A 198 4.47 -5.84 14.19
N CYS A 199 3.21 -6.03 14.58
CA CYS A 199 2.57 -7.33 14.80
C CYS A 199 1.69 -7.76 13.62
N LEU A 200 1.12 -6.82 12.88
CA LEU A 200 0.28 -7.08 11.70
C LEU A 200 0.74 -6.24 10.51
N LEU A 201 0.97 -6.90 9.38
CA LEU A 201 1.28 -6.25 8.12
C LEU A 201 0.39 -6.82 7.02
N ASP A 202 -0.43 -5.96 6.40
CA ASP A 202 -1.25 -6.32 5.24
C ASP A 202 -0.72 -5.62 3.99
N LEU A 203 -0.19 -6.41 3.07
CA LEU A 203 0.36 -6.00 1.78
C LEU A 203 -0.42 -6.61 0.60
N SER A 204 -1.66 -7.05 0.84
CA SER A 204 -2.48 -7.72 -0.15
C SER A 204 -2.84 -6.78 -1.31
N CYS A 205 -3.04 -7.30 -2.53
CA CYS A 205 -3.44 -6.50 -3.70
C CYS A 205 -2.49 -5.32 -4.00
N ASN A 206 -1.18 -5.55 -4.06
CA ASN A 206 -0.18 -4.50 -4.28
C ASN A 206 0.67 -4.68 -5.55
N PHE A 207 0.35 -5.65 -6.40
CA PHE A 207 1.12 -6.01 -7.60
C PHE A 207 2.58 -6.39 -7.29
N LEU A 208 2.85 -6.88 -6.08
CA LEU A 208 4.21 -7.22 -5.64
C LEU A 208 4.72 -8.43 -6.43
N THR A 209 5.89 -8.30 -7.04
CA THR A 209 6.62 -9.40 -7.70
C THR A 209 7.66 -10.06 -6.79
N GLU A 210 8.06 -9.36 -5.73
CA GLU A 210 9.05 -9.78 -4.75
C GLU A 210 8.83 -9.10 -3.38
N ILE A 211 9.34 -9.74 -2.33
CA ILE A 211 9.43 -9.23 -0.95
C ILE A 211 10.91 -9.17 -0.55
N PRO A 212 11.37 -8.11 0.13
CA PRO A 212 12.79 -7.94 0.43
C PRO A 212 13.22 -8.86 1.57
N GLU A 213 14.49 -9.26 1.60
CA GLU A 213 15.07 -10.04 2.71
C GLU A 213 14.93 -9.36 4.09
N LYS A 214 14.72 -8.04 4.11
CA LYS A 214 14.53 -7.28 5.36
C LYS A 214 13.22 -7.64 6.07
N ILE A 215 12.25 -8.25 5.38
CA ILE A 215 11.00 -8.68 6.00
C ILE A 215 11.27 -9.63 7.17
N GLY A 216 12.27 -10.51 7.05
CA GLY A 216 12.63 -11.47 8.09
C GLY A 216 13.25 -10.86 9.34
N LYS A 217 13.41 -9.54 9.41
CA LYS A 217 13.85 -8.82 10.63
C LYS A 217 12.67 -8.35 11.49
N LEU A 218 11.42 -8.52 11.05
CA LEU A 218 10.22 -8.15 11.81
C LEU A 218 9.92 -9.19 12.90
N ASN A 219 10.71 -9.17 13.97
CA ASN A 219 10.68 -10.15 15.06
C ASN A 219 9.33 -10.23 15.79
N ALA A 220 8.57 -9.13 15.84
CA ALA A 220 7.26 -9.07 16.49
C ALA A 220 6.09 -9.47 15.58
N LEU A 221 6.34 -9.75 14.29
CA LEU A 221 5.27 -9.97 13.32
C LEU A 221 4.53 -11.29 13.58
N VAL A 222 3.23 -11.19 13.80
CA VAL A 222 2.33 -12.32 14.09
C VAL A 222 1.44 -12.65 12.89
N ASN A 223 0.98 -11.62 12.17
CA ASN A 223 0.09 -11.75 11.02
C ASN A 223 0.68 -11.04 9.79
N LEU A 224 0.88 -11.80 8.72
CA LEU A 224 1.38 -11.28 7.44
C LEU A 224 0.42 -11.68 6.32
N LYS A 225 -0.16 -10.68 5.66
CA LYS A 225 -1.02 -10.88 4.50
C LYS A 225 -0.35 -10.37 3.24
N LEU A 226 -0.27 -11.25 2.24
CA LEU A 226 0.40 -11.02 0.96
C LEU A 226 -0.47 -11.52 -0.21
N SER A 227 -1.76 -11.75 0.01
CA SER A 227 -2.65 -12.30 -1.01
C SER A 227 -2.86 -11.39 -2.21
N CYS A 228 -3.26 -11.98 -3.33
CA CYS A 228 -3.57 -11.26 -4.57
C CYS A 228 -2.40 -10.37 -5.04
N ASN A 229 -1.20 -10.94 -5.06
CA ASN A 229 0.00 -10.31 -5.61
C ASN A 229 0.53 -11.15 -6.80
N SER A 230 1.75 -10.87 -7.26
CA SER A 230 2.39 -11.59 -8.37
C SER A 230 3.72 -12.18 -7.93
N LEU A 231 3.80 -12.65 -6.67
CA LEU A 231 5.02 -13.20 -6.09
C LEU A 231 5.35 -14.54 -6.74
N ILE A 232 6.60 -14.69 -7.19
CA ILE A 232 7.11 -15.95 -7.78
C ILE A 232 7.94 -16.73 -6.75
N TYR A 233 8.62 -16.01 -5.86
CA TYR A 233 9.43 -16.56 -4.78
C TYR A 233 9.29 -15.69 -3.52
N LEU A 234 9.56 -16.31 -2.37
CA LEU A 234 9.72 -15.62 -1.10
C LEU A 234 11.19 -15.63 -0.66
N PRO A 235 11.64 -14.63 0.09
CA PRO A 235 13.01 -14.58 0.59
C PRO A 235 13.30 -15.68 1.63
N GLN A 236 14.55 -16.14 1.71
CA GLN A 236 14.93 -17.18 2.70
C GLN A 236 14.90 -16.66 4.13
N SER A 237 14.96 -15.35 4.33
CA SER A 237 14.75 -14.71 5.63
C SER A 237 13.33 -14.88 6.21
N MET A 238 12.33 -15.32 5.44
CA MET A 238 10.97 -15.57 5.96
C MET A 238 10.97 -16.52 7.17
N GLY A 239 11.85 -17.51 7.19
CA GLY A 239 12.00 -18.41 8.33
C GLY A 239 12.38 -17.69 9.64
N ASN A 240 12.97 -16.50 9.59
CA ASN A 240 13.39 -15.75 10.79
C ASN A 240 12.23 -15.08 11.53
N LEU A 241 11.02 -15.06 10.95
CA LEU A 241 9.80 -14.54 11.56
C LEU A 241 9.27 -15.51 12.64
N ILE A 242 10.04 -15.72 13.71
CA ILE A 242 9.76 -16.74 14.73
C ILE A 242 8.42 -16.56 15.46
N SER A 243 7.90 -15.32 15.48
CA SER A 243 6.62 -14.98 16.11
C SER A 243 5.42 -15.15 15.17
N LEU A 244 5.65 -15.42 13.88
CA LEU A 244 4.59 -15.49 12.88
C LEU A 244 3.65 -16.66 13.16
N LYS A 245 2.34 -16.40 13.08
CA LYS A 245 1.28 -17.36 13.34
C LYS A 245 0.31 -17.50 12.16
N TYR A 246 0.02 -16.38 11.49
CA TYR A 246 -0.92 -16.34 10.39
C TYR A 246 -0.22 -15.79 9.15
N LEU A 247 -0.27 -16.55 8.07
CA LEU A 247 0.37 -16.19 6.81
C LEU A 247 -0.58 -16.45 5.64
N ASP A 248 -0.99 -15.38 4.97
CA ASP A 248 -1.80 -15.45 3.75
C ASP A 248 -0.94 -15.14 2.53
N LEU A 249 -0.73 -16.14 1.69
CA LEU A 249 0.00 -16.10 0.41
C LEU A 249 -0.92 -16.47 -0.77
N SER A 250 -2.23 -16.50 -0.55
CA SER A 250 -3.18 -16.93 -1.58
C SER A 250 -3.15 -16.05 -2.82
N GLN A 251 -3.56 -16.60 -3.97
CA GLN A 251 -3.65 -15.86 -5.24
C GLN A 251 -2.33 -15.16 -5.61
N ASN A 252 -1.27 -15.95 -5.71
CA ASN A 252 0.06 -15.52 -6.15
C ASN A 252 0.57 -16.46 -7.26
N SER A 253 1.86 -16.45 -7.59
CA SER A 253 2.45 -17.34 -8.59
C SER A 253 3.66 -18.08 -8.01
N LEU A 254 3.60 -18.42 -6.71
CA LEU A 254 4.70 -19.06 -6.01
C LEU A 254 4.96 -20.45 -6.58
N GLN A 255 6.21 -20.69 -6.93
CA GLN A 255 6.66 -22.01 -7.39
C GLN A 255 7.16 -22.90 -6.26
N PHE A 256 7.66 -22.29 -5.17
CA PHE A 256 8.22 -22.99 -4.00
C PHE A 256 8.02 -22.14 -2.74
N LEU A 257 7.99 -22.78 -1.58
CA LEU A 257 8.20 -22.11 -0.29
C LEU A 257 9.71 -22.12 0.10
N PRO A 258 10.22 -21.12 0.83
CA PRO A 258 11.58 -21.16 1.36
C PRO A 258 11.79 -22.33 2.33
N GLY A 259 12.82 -23.16 2.12
CA GLY A 259 13.17 -24.26 3.03
C GLY A 259 13.33 -23.83 4.50
N SER A 260 13.77 -22.59 4.72
CA SER A 260 13.88 -21.99 6.04
C SER A 260 12.55 -21.86 6.80
N MET A 261 11.40 -21.81 6.11
CA MET A 261 10.09 -21.67 6.74
C MET A 261 9.64 -22.92 7.50
N ARG A 262 10.31 -24.07 7.31
CA ARG A 262 10.02 -25.31 8.07
C ARG A 262 10.19 -25.15 9.58
N LYS A 263 11.00 -24.18 10.03
CA LYS A 263 11.19 -23.90 11.46
C LYS A 263 10.08 -23.06 12.07
N LEU A 264 9.20 -22.48 11.25
CA LEU A 264 8.08 -21.67 11.72
C LEU A 264 6.99 -22.55 12.32
N ARG A 265 6.37 -22.08 13.40
CA ARG A 265 5.22 -22.72 14.04
C ARG A 265 3.95 -21.92 13.74
N LEU A 266 3.51 -22.03 12.49
CA LEU A 266 2.32 -21.35 11.98
C LEU A 266 1.06 -22.03 12.52
N LEU A 267 0.07 -21.22 12.87
CA LEU A 267 -1.28 -21.69 13.18
C LEU A 267 -2.09 -21.83 11.90
N GLU A 268 -1.97 -20.87 11.00
CA GLU A 268 -2.66 -20.89 9.71
C GLU A 268 -1.72 -20.44 8.59
N ILE A 269 -1.76 -21.19 7.48
CA ILE A 269 -1.20 -20.75 6.20
C ILE A 269 -2.25 -20.91 5.10
N ASP A 270 -2.45 -19.87 4.32
CA ASP A 270 -3.19 -19.94 3.06
C ASP A 270 -2.22 -19.75 1.89
N VAL A 271 -2.20 -20.72 1.01
CA VAL A 271 -1.31 -20.79 -0.17
C VAL A 271 -2.12 -21.20 -1.41
N SER A 272 -3.44 -21.15 -1.32
CA SER A 272 -4.38 -21.43 -2.41
C SER A 272 -4.14 -20.52 -3.62
N GLY A 273 -4.40 -21.00 -4.83
CA GLY A 273 -4.19 -20.21 -6.04
C GLY A 273 -2.73 -19.81 -6.28
N ASN A 274 -1.78 -20.71 -6.01
CA ASN A 274 -0.38 -20.62 -6.42
C ASN A 274 -0.02 -21.72 -7.42
N SER A 275 1.06 -21.51 -8.17
CA SER A 275 1.52 -22.42 -9.23
C SER A 275 2.78 -23.18 -8.81
N PHE A 276 2.67 -23.99 -7.75
CA PHE A 276 3.79 -24.78 -7.24
C PHE A 276 4.32 -25.76 -8.29
N SER A 277 5.65 -25.81 -8.45
CA SER A 277 6.32 -26.68 -9.43
C SER A 277 7.61 -27.23 -8.86
N THR A 278 7.96 -28.47 -9.22
CA THR A 278 9.18 -29.15 -8.76
C THR A 278 10.36 -29.02 -9.73
N THR A 279 10.22 -28.31 -10.85
CA THR A 279 11.13 -28.41 -12.01
C THR A 279 12.48 -27.66 -11.92
N LYS A 280 12.94 -27.22 -10.73
CA LYS A 280 14.24 -26.56 -10.62
C LYS A 280 15.42 -27.55 -10.66
N PRO A 281 16.46 -27.30 -11.48
CA PRO A 281 17.63 -28.16 -11.55
C PRO A 281 18.45 -28.13 -10.24
N TYR A 282 19.04 -29.27 -9.94
CA TYR A 282 20.05 -29.44 -8.89
C TYR A 282 21.23 -28.49 -9.12
N TYR A 283 21.70 -27.81 -8.07
CA TYR A 283 22.89 -26.95 -8.14
C TYR A 283 23.83 -27.26 -6.98
N GLU A 284 25.06 -27.65 -7.31
CA GLU A 284 26.18 -27.77 -6.38
C GLU A 284 27.11 -26.57 -6.57
N SER A 285 27.39 -25.86 -5.48
CA SER A 285 28.55 -24.97 -5.45
C SER A 285 29.75 -25.77 -4.93
N ILE A 286 30.87 -25.72 -5.66
CA ILE A 286 32.14 -26.37 -5.27
C ILE A 286 32.64 -25.71 -3.98
N MET A 287 32.94 -26.52 -2.95
CA MET A 287 33.53 -26.03 -1.70
C MET A 287 34.89 -25.40 -1.97
N GLN A 288 35.00 -24.08 -1.77
CA GLN A 288 36.25 -23.34 -1.69
C GLN A 288 36.41 -22.80 -0.25
N LEU A 289 37.59 -22.27 0.09
CA LEU A 289 37.83 -21.67 1.41
C LEU A 289 36.85 -20.51 1.67
N PRO A 290 36.22 -20.42 2.87
CA PRO A 290 35.35 -19.29 3.19
C PRO A 290 36.15 -17.99 3.18
N SER A 291 35.59 -16.96 2.53
CA SER A 291 36.18 -15.63 2.58
C SER A 291 36.18 -15.08 4.01
N LEU A 292 37.05 -14.10 4.29
CA LEU A 292 37.05 -13.43 5.60
C LEU A 292 35.70 -12.79 5.92
N VAL A 293 34.99 -12.27 4.90
CA VAL A 293 33.63 -11.72 5.02
C VAL A 293 32.65 -12.80 5.46
N GLU A 294 32.74 -14.01 4.89
CA GLU A 294 31.91 -15.14 5.30
C GLU A 294 32.21 -15.59 6.72
N CYS A 295 33.49 -15.70 7.10
CA CYS A 295 33.90 -16.02 8.46
C CYS A 295 33.35 -15.02 9.47
N ALA A 296 33.48 -13.72 9.19
CA ALA A 296 32.89 -12.67 10.03
C ALA A 296 31.36 -12.82 10.11
N ALA A 297 30.68 -12.97 8.98
CA ALA A 297 29.22 -13.11 8.93
C ALA A 297 28.73 -14.33 9.73
N ARG A 298 29.42 -15.46 9.63
CA ARG A 298 29.13 -16.67 10.42
C ARG A 298 29.24 -16.41 11.92
N ILE A 299 30.22 -15.64 12.37
CA ILE A 299 30.37 -15.26 13.78
C ILE A 299 29.18 -14.41 14.23
N PHE A 300 28.81 -13.36 13.48
CA PHE A 300 27.65 -12.50 13.79
C PHE A 300 26.35 -13.30 13.94
N LEU A 301 26.09 -14.23 13.02
CA LEU A 301 24.90 -15.07 13.08
C LEU A 301 24.95 -16.07 14.24
N LYS A 302 26.13 -16.61 14.57
CA LYS A 302 26.33 -17.53 15.70
C LYS A 302 26.12 -16.83 17.04
N THR A 303 26.61 -15.60 17.19
CA THR A 303 26.48 -14.81 18.42
C THR A 303 25.12 -14.11 18.54
N ARG A 304 24.27 -14.17 17.50
CA ARG A 304 22.96 -13.49 17.42
C ARG A 304 23.06 -12.00 17.71
N THR A 305 24.16 -11.38 17.33
CA THR A 305 24.38 -9.94 17.56
C THR A 305 23.52 -9.12 16.61
N ASN A 306 22.90 -8.07 17.13
CA ASN A 306 22.19 -7.11 16.30
C ASN A 306 23.19 -6.35 15.43
N TYR A 307 22.88 -6.22 14.13
CA TYR A 307 23.70 -5.50 13.17
C TYR A 307 22.85 -4.60 12.26
N ASN A 308 23.48 -3.52 11.80
CA ASN A 308 22.94 -2.60 10.79
C ASN A 308 24.10 -1.84 10.13
N ALA A 309 23.78 -1.00 9.15
CA ALA A 309 24.77 -0.19 8.44
C ALA A 309 25.43 0.91 9.28
N SER A 310 24.97 1.15 10.52
CA SER A 310 25.63 2.07 11.46
C SER A 310 26.66 1.37 12.35
N LEU A 311 26.57 0.04 12.52
CA LEU A 311 27.45 -0.73 13.41
C LEU A 311 28.60 -1.43 12.65
N ILE A 312 28.34 -1.85 11.41
CA ILE A 312 29.30 -2.62 10.60
C ILE A 312 29.28 -2.15 9.14
N PRO A 313 30.36 -2.43 8.37
CA PRO A 313 30.41 -2.06 6.96
C PRO A 313 29.20 -2.55 6.17
N ASN A 314 28.63 -1.68 5.33
CA ASN A 314 27.42 -1.99 4.56
C ASN A 314 27.57 -3.23 3.66
N THR A 315 28.79 -3.53 3.19
CA THR A 315 29.10 -4.76 2.46
C THR A 315 28.79 -6.00 3.28
N LEU A 316 29.17 -6.01 4.57
CA LEU A 316 28.89 -7.12 5.49
C LEU A 316 27.40 -7.19 5.83
N VAL A 317 26.72 -6.04 5.99
CA VAL A 317 25.25 -6.00 6.19
C VAL A 317 24.53 -6.64 5.01
N LYS A 318 24.87 -6.26 3.78
CA LYS A 318 24.29 -6.86 2.57
C LYS A 318 24.57 -8.35 2.50
N TYR A 319 25.77 -8.77 2.87
CA TYR A 319 26.15 -10.19 2.90
C TYR A 319 25.30 -10.98 3.92
N LEU A 320 25.15 -10.46 5.14
CA LEU A 320 24.31 -11.02 6.20
C LEU A 320 22.82 -11.06 5.81
N ASP A 321 22.32 -9.99 5.18
CA ASP A 321 20.94 -9.90 4.72
C ASP A 321 20.63 -10.91 3.59
N SER A 322 21.64 -11.29 2.80
CA SER A 322 21.52 -12.26 1.71
C SER A 322 21.73 -13.71 2.15
N ALA A 323 21.92 -13.95 3.45
CA ALA A 323 22.16 -15.27 3.99
C ALA A 323 20.98 -16.20 3.67
N LYS A 324 21.29 -17.32 3.02
CA LYS A 324 20.36 -18.43 2.87
C LYS A 324 20.45 -19.27 4.13
N TYR A 325 19.46 -20.10 4.40
CA TYR A 325 19.47 -20.95 5.59
C TYR A 325 19.26 -22.39 5.21
N CYS A 326 20.12 -23.24 5.77
CA CYS A 326 19.94 -24.67 5.69
C CYS A 326 18.67 -25.09 6.45
N VAL A 327 18.08 -26.22 6.06
CA VAL A 327 17.00 -26.88 6.82
C VAL A 327 17.36 -27.10 8.29
N CYS A 328 18.65 -27.28 8.64
CA CYS A 328 19.09 -27.38 10.03
C CYS A 328 19.19 -26.03 10.79
N GLY A 329 18.96 -24.90 10.10
CA GLY A 329 19.04 -23.56 10.65
C GLY A 329 20.39 -22.85 10.47
N THR A 330 21.43 -23.55 10.03
CA THR A 330 22.75 -22.95 9.78
C THR A 330 22.72 -22.04 8.54
N ALA A 331 23.34 -20.87 8.63
CA ALA A 331 23.47 -19.97 7.50
C ALA A 331 24.37 -20.52 6.40
N CYS A 332 23.90 -20.34 5.16
CA CYS A 332 24.51 -20.73 3.91
C CYS A 332 24.78 -19.45 3.11
N PHE A 333 26.07 -19.17 2.87
CA PHE A 333 26.48 -18.03 2.07
C PHE A 333 26.89 -18.48 0.67
N GLN A 334 28.19 -18.61 0.42
CA GLN A 334 28.72 -18.98 -0.88
C GLN A 334 28.61 -20.50 -1.12
N TYR A 335 28.78 -21.29 -0.07
CA TYR A 335 28.77 -22.76 -0.15
C TYR A 335 27.47 -23.34 0.38
N PHE A 336 26.72 -23.97 -0.54
CA PHE A 336 25.54 -24.74 -0.22
C PHE A 336 25.23 -25.74 -1.33
N LEU A 337 24.55 -26.82 -0.97
CA LEU A 337 23.81 -27.64 -1.92
C LEU A 337 22.39 -27.10 -1.98
N ARG A 338 21.77 -27.10 -3.16
CA ARG A 338 20.38 -26.70 -3.34
C ARG A 338 19.60 -27.83 -3.98
N LYS A 339 18.48 -28.21 -3.37
CA LYS A 339 17.56 -29.21 -3.92
C LYS A 339 16.14 -28.90 -3.48
N PRO A 340 15.16 -28.83 -4.41
CA PRO A 340 13.76 -28.74 -4.02
C PRO A 340 13.34 -30.03 -3.32
N LEU A 341 12.64 -29.90 -2.19
CA LEU A 341 12.06 -31.02 -1.45
C LEU A 341 10.57 -30.77 -1.24
N CYS A 342 9.73 -31.78 -1.42
CA CYS A 342 8.29 -31.66 -1.15
C CYS A 342 8.02 -31.97 0.32
N PHE A 343 7.28 -31.09 1.00
CA PHE A 343 6.90 -31.30 2.40
C PHE A 343 5.38 -31.22 2.55
N ASN A 344 4.84 -32.05 3.43
CA ASN A 344 3.44 -31.97 3.82
C ASN A 344 3.26 -30.84 4.85
N LEU A 345 2.44 -29.84 4.52
CA LEU A 345 2.19 -28.68 5.37
C LEU A 345 1.52 -29.05 6.70
N ASN A 346 0.72 -30.12 6.73
CA ASN A 346 -0.01 -30.56 7.92
C ASN A 346 0.90 -31.13 9.02
N SER A 347 2.14 -31.50 8.68
CA SER A 347 3.09 -32.07 9.65
C SER A 347 3.66 -31.03 10.63
N THR A 348 3.56 -29.73 10.30
CA THR A 348 4.19 -28.63 11.05
C THR A 348 3.26 -27.46 11.35
N ILE A 349 2.02 -27.47 10.84
CA ILE A 349 1.09 -26.34 10.85
C ILE A 349 -0.30 -26.81 11.31
N CYS A 350 -0.95 -26.03 12.18
CA CYS A 350 -2.23 -26.42 12.79
C CYS A 350 -3.43 -26.37 11.83
N SER A 351 -3.44 -25.42 10.89
CA SER A 351 -4.50 -25.22 9.91
C SER A 351 -3.89 -24.81 8.58
N VAL A 352 -4.28 -25.48 7.49
CA VAL A 352 -3.77 -25.20 6.15
C VAL A 352 -4.96 -25.00 5.23
N LYS A 353 -5.09 -23.81 4.66
CA LYS A 353 -6.02 -23.55 3.55
C LYS A 353 -5.28 -23.80 2.25
N PHE A 354 -5.59 -24.93 1.64
CA PHE A 354 -4.96 -25.42 0.42
C PHE A 354 -6.00 -25.78 -0.62
N SER A 355 -5.73 -25.47 -1.90
CA SER A 355 -6.68 -25.74 -2.98
C SER A 355 -6.46 -27.05 -3.74
N ASN A 356 -5.28 -27.72 -3.67
CA ASN A 356 -5.04 -29.07 -4.23
C ASN A 356 -3.69 -29.68 -3.80
N ASP A 357 -3.66 -30.93 -3.34
CA ASP A 357 -2.51 -31.75 -2.86
C ASP A 357 -1.76 -31.27 -1.61
N SER A 358 -1.76 -32.08 -0.55
CA SER A 358 -1.18 -31.74 0.78
C SER A 358 0.34 -31.48 0.83
N THR A 359 1.04 -31.60 -0.30
CA THR A 359 2.50 -31.46 -0.41
C THR A 359 2.90 -30.24 -1.22
N VAL A 360 3.71 -29.38 -0.62
CA VAL A 360 4.25 -28.17 -1.27
C VAL A 360 5.75 -28.33 -1.49
N PRO A 361 6.30 -27.95 -2.66
CA PRO A 361 7.74 -27.94 -2.87
C PRO A 361 8.38 -26.77 -2.13
N TYR A 362 9.49 -27.05 -1.45
CA TYR A 362 10.30 -26.07 -0.76
C TYR A 362 11.68 -25.98 -1.40
N ASP A 363 12.14 -24.76 -1.63
CA ASP A 363 13.48 -24.45 -2.11
C ASP A 363 14.48 -24.52 -0.94
N CYS A 364 15.14 -25.67 -0.81
CA CYS A 364 16.00 -25.99 0.32
C CYS A 364 17.49 -25.82 0.01
N PHE A 365 18.19 -25.26 0.99
CA PHE A 365 19.64 -25.13 1.00
C PHE A 365 20.23 -26.09 2.03
N PHE A 366 21.46 -26.55 1.79
CA PHE A 366 22.17 -27.45 2.70
C PHE A 366 23.58 -26.95 2.94
N CYS A 367 23.95 -26.78 4.21
CA CYS A 367 25.26 -26.26 4.60
C CYS A 367 26.38 -27.29 4.45
N THR A 368 26.05 -28.58 4.41
CA THR A 368 27.00 -29.68 4.28
C THR A 368 26.38 -30.83 3.49
N LEU A 369 27.24 -31.70 2.93
CA LEU A 369 26.81 -32.96 2.31
C LEU A 369 26.11 -33.89 3.30
N HIS A 370 26.49 -33.84 4.58
CA HIS A 370 25.79 -34.58 5.63
C HIS A 370 24.34 -34.10 5.77
N CYS A 371 24.10 -32.79 5.88
CA CYS A 371 22.74 -32.26 5.93
C CYS A 371 21.94 -32.61 4.66
N PHE A 372 22.56 -32.50 3.49
CA PHE A 372 21.91 -32.88 2.24
C PHE A 372 21.48 -34.35 2.22
N ARG A 373 22.38 -35.27 2.56
CA ARG A 373 22.08 -36.71 2.59
C ARG A 373 21.04 -37.06 3.66
N PHE A 374 21.16 -36.48 4.84
CA PHE A 374 20.22 -36.69 5.94
C PHE A 374 18.80 -36.27 5.55
N TYR A 375 18.62 -35.01 5.13
CA TYR A 375 17.29 -34.51 4.79
C TYR A 375 16.77 -35.03 3.45
N SER A 376 17.64 -35.41 2.50
CA SER A 376 17.19 -36.05 1.26
C SER A 376 16.73 -37.49 1.43
N LYS A 377 17.19 -38.20 2.48
CA LYS A 377 16.79 -39.60 2.77
C LYS A 377 15.62 -39.69 3.75
N VAL A 378 15.59 -38.81 4.76
CA VAL A 378 14.53 -38.83 5.79
C VAL A 378 13.22 -38.23 5.25
N MET A 379 13.27 -37.47 4.16
CA MET A 379 12.15 -36.68 3.65
C MET A 379 11.77 -37.05 2.20
N SER A 380 12.34 -38.14 1.66
CA SER A 380 11.87 -38.84 0.44
C SER A 380 11.01 -40.01 0.85
#